data_AF-A0AAV6CGW3-F1
#
_entry.id   AF-A0AAV6CGW3-F1
#
_cell.length_a   1.000
_cell.length_b   1.000
_cell.length_c   1.000
_cell.angle_alpha   90.00
_cell.angle_beta   90.00
_cell.angle_gamma   90.00
#
_symmetry.space_group_name_H-M   'P 1'
#
loop_
_entity.id
_entity.type
_entity.pdbx_description
1 polymer ?
#
loop_
_entity_poly.entity_id
_entity_poly.type
_entity_poly.pdbx_seq_one_letter_code
_entity_poly.pdbx_strand_id
1 'polypeptide(L)'
;MSTAVVAFWSFAALRVVIEPLRARFNLAWLLAAMLLATPTYVAAHFTVEWLVALGIQDVNYLLIFQEEGYGLGWAVLLVCVQPAIVEEVAFRGVVQGSLNGVLGSRQALWVSALMFAILHLSIPSLPHLLALGLVLGWFRNRTNSLVPGMFLHFTHNLLVILHEAGEIPWV
;
A
#
# COMPACT_ATOMS: atom_id res chain seq x y z
N MET A 1 1.97 -5.25 -14.76
CA MET A 1 0.57 -5.57 -15.12
C MET A 1 0.03 -4.37 -15.89
N SER A 2 -0.50 -4.52 -17.12
CA SER A 2 -0.89 -3.35 -17.92
C SER A 2 -2.10 -2.64 -17.33
N THR A 3 -2.01 -1.32 -17.20
CA THR A 3 -3.04 -0.42 -16.69
C THR A 3 -4.40 -0.61 -17.38
N ALA A 4 -4.39 -1.08 -18.64
CA ALA A 4 -5.59 -1.35 -19.44
C ALA A 4 -6.43 -2.54 -18.92
N VAL A 5 -5.79 -3.62 -18.45
CA VAL A 5 -6.52 -4.79 -17.91
C VAL A 5 -7.19 -4.44 -16.59
N VAL A 6 -6.48 -3.70 -15.73
CA VAL A 6 -7.02 -3.18 -14.46
C VAL A 6 -8.19 -2.23 -14.72
N ALA A 7 -8.08 -1.35 -15.73
CA ALA A 7 -9.15 -0.44 -16.10
C ALA A 7 -10.40 -1.18 -16.58
N PHE A 8 -10.28 -2.15 -17.49
CA PHE A 8 -11.42 -2.92 -17.99
C PHE A 8 -12.15 -3.70 -16.90
N TRP A 9 -11.41 -4.39 -16.02
CA TRP A 9 -12.00 -5.10 -14.88
C TRP A 9 -12.68 -4.16 -13.88
N SER A 10 -12.10 -2.97 -13.68
CA SER A 10 -12.70 -1.93 -12.84
C SER A 10 -14.01 -1.37 -13.43
N PHE A 11 -14.14 -1.32 -14.77
CA PHE A 11 -15.37 -0.91 -15.46
C PHE A 11 -16.52 -1.93 -15.31
N ALA A 12 -16.23 -3.23 -15.41
CA ALA A 12 -17.24 -4.29 -15.22
C ALA A 12 -17.69 -4.43 -13.75
N ALA A 13 -16.85 -4.03 -12.80
CA ALA A 13 -17.09 -4.09 -11.36
C ALA A 13 -17.25 -2.72 -10.69
N LEU A 14 -17.64 -1.67 -11.44
CA LEU A 14 -17.64 -0.27 -10.95
C LEU A 14 -18.34 -0.10 -9.61
N ARG A 15 -19.45 -0.80 -9.35
CA ARG A 15 -20.16 -0.72 -8.06
C ARG A 15 -19.31 -1.20 -6.88
N VAL A 16 -18.47 -2.21 -7.10
CA VAL A 16 -17.57 -2.78 -6.07
C VAL A 16 -16.51 -1.75 -5.64
N VAL A 17 -16.19 -0.79 -6.50
CA VAL A 17 -15.17 0.25 -6.26
C VAL A 17 -15.78 1.61 -5.89
N ILE A 18 -16.81 2.06 -6.62
CA ILE A 18 -17.44 3.37 -6.43
C ILE A 18 -18.08 3.49 -5.04
N GLU A 19 -18.77 2.45 -4.57
CA GLU A 19 -19.43 2.48 -3.26
C GLU A 19 -18.39 2.67 -2.14
N PRO A 20 -17.28 1.90 -2.07
CA PRO A 20 -16.21 2.15 -1.11
C PRO A 20 -15.48 3.49 -1.27
N LEU A 21 -15.34 4.02 -2.49
CA LEU A 21 -14.75 5.35 -2.70
C LEU A 21 -15.63 6.47 -2.12
N ARG A 22 -16.95 6.31 -2.17
CA ARG A 22 -17.93 7.29 -1.68
C ARG A 22 -18.39 7.02 -0.25
N ALA A 23 -18.01 5.88 0.31
CA ALA A 23 -18.39 5.48 1.65
C ALA A 23 -17.91 6.53 2.67
N ARG A 24 -18.84 6.99 3.50
CA ARG A 24 -18.54 7.93 4.58
C ARG A 24 -17.78 7.21 5.69
N PHE A 25 -16.79 7.90 6.25
CA PHE A 25 -16.03 7.44 7.40
C PHE A 25 -15.82 8.60 8.38
N ASN A 26 -15.57 8.27 9.65
CA ASN A 26 -15.22 9.26 10.66
C ASN A 26 -13.76 9.72 10.47
N LEU A 27 -13.48 11.01 10.63
CA LEU A 27 -12.13 11.58 10.52
C LEU A 27 -11.11 10.93 11.47
N ALA A 28 -11.55 10.38 12.60
CA ALA A 28 -10.72 9.58 13.49
C ALA A 28 -10.00 8.42 12.79
N TRP A 29 -10.55 7.91 11.68
CA TRP A 29 -9.88 6.89 10.86
C TRP A 29 -8.69 7.43 10.08
N LEU A 30 -8.65 8.71 9.70
CA LEU A 30 -7.44 9.31 9.12
C LEU A 30 -6.35 9.49 10.17
N LEU A 31 -6.72 9.83 11.41
CA LEU A 31 -5.78 9.88 12.53
C LEU A 31 -5.24 8.48 12.84
N ALA A 32 -6.09 7.46 12.89
CA ALA A 32 -5.66 6.08 13.07
C ALA A 32 -4.75 5.63 11.91
N ALA A 33 -5.05 6.02 10.67
CA ALA A 33 -4.22 5.73 9.51
C ALA A 33 -2.84 6.38 9.61
N MET A 34 -2.77 7.66 10.00
CA MET A 34 -1.51 8.36 10.27
C MET A 34 -0.69 7.65 11.37
N LEU A 35 -1.33 7.33 12.50
CA LEU A 35 -0.68 6.68 13.63
C LEU A 35 -0.20 5.26 13.30
N LEU A 36 -0.88 4.54 12.42
CA LEU A 36 -0.48 3.19 11.99
C LEU A 36 0.51 3.20 10.81
N ALA A 37 0.59 4.28 10.03
CA ALA A 37 1.59 4.41 8.99
C ALA A 37 3.01 4.32 9.58
N THR A 38 3.29 5.03 10.67
CA THR A 38 4.60 5.00 11.35
C THR A 38 5.06 3.59 11.75
N PRO A 39 4.32 2.79 12.54
CA PRO A 39 4.75 1.45 12.91
C PRO A 39 4.83 0.50 11.70
N THR A 40 3.99 0.66 10.68
CA THR A 40 4.16 -0.14 9.45
C THR A 40 5.45 0.20 8.70
N TYR A 41 5.83 1.47 8.63
CA TYR A 41 7.10 1.93 8.07
C TYR A 41 8.28 1.42 8.90
N VAL A 42 8.24 1.58 10.23
CA VAL A 42 9.29 1.10 11.14
C VAL A 42 9.49 -0.42 11.01
N ALA A 43 8.40 -1.18 10.94
CA ALA A 43 8.47 -2.62 10.73
C ALA A 43 9.08 -2.97 9.36
N ALA A 44 8.75 -2.22 8.31
CA ALA A 44 9.35 -2.41 6.98
C ALA A 44 10.85 -2.11 7.00
N HIS A 45 11.27 -1.00 7.60
CA HIS A 45 12.67 -0.61 7.73
C HIS A 45 13.49 -1.69 8.46
N PHE A 46 13.09 -2.10 9.66
CA PHE A 46 13.81 -3.16 10.39
C PHE A 46 13.81 -4.50 9.65
N THR A 47 12.75 -4.81 8.90
CA THR A 47 12.72 -6.02 8.07
C THR A 47 13.78 -5.93 6.97
N VAL A 48 13.90 -4.78 6.29
CA VAL A 48 14.91 -4.54 5.25
C VAL A 48 16.32 -4.57 5.85
N GLU A 49 16.58 -3.86 6.94
CA GLU A 49 17.88 -3.88 7.62
C GLU A 49 18.32 -5.29 8.02
N TRP A 50 17.39 -6.07 8.57
CA TRP A 50 17.67 -7.46 8.94
C TRP A 50 18.03 -8.31 7.71
N LEU A 51 17.35 -8.10 6.58
CA LEU A 51 17.65 -8.79 5.32
C LEU A 51 19.00 -8.34 4.73
N VAL A 52 19.33 -7.06 4.82
CA VAL A 52 20.63 -6.50 4.41
C VAL A 52 21.77 -7.08 5.26
N ALA A 53 21.56 -7.25 6.56
CA ALA A 53 22.51 -7.93 7.44
C ALA A 53 22.73 -9.41 7.06
N LEU A 54 21.78 -10.02 6.34
CA LEU A 54 21.90 -11.37 5.75
C LEU A 54 22.50 -11.35 4.32
N GLY A 55 22.91 -10.19 3.81
CA GLY A 55 23.56 -10.03 2.51
C GLY A 55 22.61 -9.76 1.33
N ILE A 56 21.33 -9.50 1.60
CA ILE A 56 20.35 -9.12 0.56
C ILE A 56 20.54 -7.64 0.20
N GLN A 57 20.53 -7.33 -1.09
CA GLN A 57 20.65 -5.95 -1.55
C GLN A 57 19.38 -5.16 -1.24
N ASP A 58 19.57 -3.95 -0.70
CA ASP A 58 18.49 -2.98 -0.53
C ASP A 58 18.21 -2.23 -1.84
N VAL A 59 17.00 -1.71 -1.96
CA VAL A 59 16.56 -0.88 -3.08
C VAL A 59 16.19 0.50 -2.56
N ASN A 60 17.00 1.50 -2.92
CA ASN A 60 16.69 2.89 -2.63
C ASN A 60 15.88 3.49 -3.78
N TYR A 61 14.60 3.76 -3.54
CA TYR A 61 13.70 4.23 -4.59
C TYR A 61 14.08 5.64 -5.05
N LEU A 62 14.36 6.56 -4.13
CA LEU A 62 14.72 7.94 -4.45
C LEU A 62 15.98 8.01 -5.32
N LEU A 63 17.00 7.20 -5.02
CA LEU A 63 18.24 7.14 -5.81
C LEU A 63 17.96 6.72 -7.26
N ILE A 64 17.11 5.71 -7.48
CA ILE A 64 16.73 5.27 -8.83
C ILE A 64 16.11 6.43 -9.62
N PHE A 65 15.21 7.20 -9.01
CA PHE A 65 14.62 8.37 -9.68
C PHE A 65 15.65 9.46 -9.96
N GLN A 66 16.57 9.72 -9.03
CA GLN A 66 17.62 10.73 -9.19
C GLN A 66 18.63 10.37 -10.29
N GLU A 67 19.03 9.09 -10.39
CA GLU A 67 19.92 8.58 -11.44
C GLU A 67 19.30 8.74 -12.83
N GLU A 68 17.98 8.61 -12.93
CA GLU A 68 17.20 8.83 -14.15
C GLU A 68 16.87 10.32 -14.41
N GLY A 69 17.38 11.24 -13.58
CA GLY A 69 17.21 12.69 -13.73
C GLY A 69 15.90 13.26 -13.19
N TYR A 70 15.13 12.50 -12.41
CA TYR A 70 13.90 12.94 -11.79
C TYR A 70 14.11 13.41 -10.34
N GLY A 71 13.51 14.55 -9.99
CA GLY A 71 13.56 15.08 -8.62
C GLY A 71 12.55 14.43 -7.66
N LEU A 72 12.63 14.81 -6.39
CA LEU A 72 11.79 14.31 -5.28
C LEU A 72 10.27 14.34 -5.59
N GLY A 73 9.79 15.39 -6.28
CA GLY A 73 8.37 15.49 -6.63
C GLY A 73 7.86 14.34 -7.51
N TRP A 74 8.70 13.83 -8.43
CA TRP A 74 8.36 12.67 -9.25
C TRP A 74 8.37 11.38 -8.43
N ALA A 75 9.35 11.21 -7.54
CA ALA A 75 9.38 10.08 -6.62
C ALA A 75 8.13 10.05 -5.72
N VAL A 76 7.73 11.18 -5.13
CA VAL A 76 6.50 11.28 -4.32
C VAL A 76 5.25 10.94 -5.15
N LEU A 77 5.15 11.43 -6.38
CA LEU A 77 4.00 11.14 -7.24
C LEU A 77 3.91 9.65 -7.58
N LEU A 78 5.02 9.02 -7.96
CA LEU A 78 5.05 7.66 -8.52
C LEU A 78 5.26 6.56 -7.48
N VAL A 79 5.84 6.87 -6.32
CA VAL A 79 6.05 5.91 -5.21
C VAL A 79 5.01 6.10 -4.11
N CYS A 80 4.49 7.31 -3.87
CA CYS A 80 3.54 7.56 -2.79
C CYS A 80 2.10 7.70 -3.30
N VAL A 81 1.84 8.65 -4.21
CA VAL A 81 0.46 9.01 -4.59
C VAL A 81 -0.18 7.95 -5.49
N GLN A 82 0.51 7.59 -6.59
CA GLN A 82 -0.05 6.68 -7.58
C GLN A 82 -0.30 5.27 -6.98
N PRO A 83 0.64 4.64 -6.25
CA PRO A 83 0.39 3.34 -5.63
C PRO A 83 -0.73 3.39 -4.58
N ALA A 84 -0.74 4.42 -3.72
CA ALA A 84 -1.77 4.60 -2.71
C ALA A 84 -3.18 4.61 -3.29
N ILE A 85 -3.37 5.18 -4.49
CA ILE A 85 -4.68 5.20 -5.14
C ILE A 85 -4.94 3.92 -5.93
N VAL A 86 -4.03 3.57 -6.84
CA VAL A 86 -4.27 2.52 -7.84
C VAL A 86 -4.27 1.15 -7.19
N GLU A 87 -3.35 0.88 -6.26
CA GLU A 87 -3.25 -0.41 -5.60
C GLU A 87 -4.37 -0.60 -4.59
N GLU A 88 -4.80 0.44 -3.87
CA GLU A 88 -5.97 0.33 -3.00
C GLU A 88 -7.26 0.08 -3.79
N VAL A 89 -7.43 0.73 -4.95
CA VAL A 89 -8.56 0.42 -5.85
C VAL A 89 -8.49 -1.02 -6.34
N ALA A 90 -7.34 -1.47 -6.79
CA ALA A 90 -7.16 -2.82 -7.32
C ALA A 90 -7.36 -3.90 -6.24
N PHE A 91 -6.66 -3.78 -5.11
CA PHE A 91 -6.66 -4.81 -4.08
C PHE A 91 -7.85 -4.68 -3.12
N ARG A 92 -8.17 -3.49 -2.62
CA ARG A 92 -9.17 -3.32 -1.53
C ARG A 92 -10.56 -3.04 -2.10
N GLY A 93 -10.61 -2.39 -3.26
CA GLY A 93 -11.80 -2.29 -4.08
C GLY A 93 -12.10 -3.62 -4.75
N VAL A 94 -11.33 -3.99 -5.77
CA VAL A 94 -11.67 -5.10 -6.67
C VAL A 94 -11.40 -6.47 -6.07
N VAL A 95 -10.16 -6.80 -5.67
CA VAL A 95 -9.81 -8.16 -5.21
C VAL A 95 -10.53 -8.51 -3.91
N GLN A 96 -10.29 -7.78 -2.82
CA GLN A 96 -10.92 -8.02 -1.52
C GLN A 96 -12.44 -7.87 -1.60
N GLY A 97 -12.96 -6.86 -2.33
CA GLY A 97 -14.39 -6.66 -2.51
C GLY A 97 -15.07 -7.82 -3.22
N SER A 98 -14.45 -8.37 -4.27
CA SER A 98 -14.98 -9.56 -4.97
C SER A 98 -14.88 -10.81 -4.10
N LEU A 99 -13.76 -11.02 -3.42
CA LEU A 99 -13.55 -12.16 -2.53
C LEU A 99 -14.50 -12.13 -1.32
N ASN A 100 -14.91 -10.95 -0.84
CA ASN A 100 -15.90 -10.85 0.23
C ASN A 100 -17.22 -11.52 -0.14
N GLY A 101 -17.63 -11.47 -1.40
CA GLY A 101 -18.84 -12.11 -1.90
C GLY A 101 -18.77 -13.65 -1.95
N VAL A 102 -17.57 -14.24 -1.84
CA VAL A 102 -17.34 -15.68 -2.03
C VAL A 102 -16.74 -16.36 -0.79
N LEU A 103 -15.79 -15.71 -0.10
CA LEU A 103 -14.98 -16.29 0.99
C LEU A 103 -15.26 -15.66 2.38
N GLY A 104 -16.09 -14.62 2.45
CA GLY A 104 -16.30 -13.88 3.70
C GLY A 104 -15.09 -13.01 4.11
N SER A 105 -15.37 -12.05 4.99
CA SER A 105 -14.49 -10.88 5.21
C SER A 105 -13.07 -11.21 5.71
N ARG A 106 -12.93 -12.23 6.56
CA ARG A 106 -11.62 -12.62 7.09
C ARG A 106 -10.76 -13.33 6.05
N GLN A 107 -11.33 -14.27 5.28
CA GLN A 107 -10.56 -14.99 4.26
C GLN A 107 -10.21 -14.07 3.09
N ALA A 108 -11.15 -13.22 2.66
CA ALA A 108 -10.91 -12.20 1.64
C ALA A 108 -9.75 -11.26 2.02
N LEU A 109 -9.67 -10.83 3.29
CA LEU A 109 -8.56 -10.03 3.82
C LEU A 109 -7.22 -10.73 3.63
N TRP A 110 -7.09 -11.97 4.11
CA TRP A 110 -5.83 -12.71 4.06
C TRP A 110 -5.39 -13.01 2.63
N VAL A 111 -6.32 -13.47 1.78
CA VAL A 111 -6.01 -13.78 0.38
C VAL A 111 -5.62 -12.52 -0.38
N SER A 112 -6.34 -11.41 -0.21
CA SER A 112 -6.00 -10.15 -0.87
C SER A 112 -4.65 -9.59 -0.41
N ALA A 113 -4.34 -9.67 0.90
CA ALA A 113 -3.06 -9.21 1.44
C ALA A 113 -1.88 -10.06 0.93
N LEU A 114 -2.08 -11.38 0.81
CA LEU A 114 -1.09 -12.28 0.25
C LEU A 114 -0.85 -12.01 -1.24
N MET A 115 -1.92 -11.81 -2.02
CA MET A 115 -1.82 -11.45 -3.43
C MET A 115 -1.10 -10.10 -3.62
N PHE A 116 -1.39 -9.12 -2.76
CA PHE A 116 -0.69 -7.84 -2.74
C PHE A 116 0.82 -8.02 -2.57
N ALA A 117 1.25 -8.76 -1.53
CA ALA A 117 2.67 -9.02 -1.29
C ALA A 117 3.34 -9.77 -2.45
N ILE A 118 2.74 -10.87 -2.94
CA ILE A 118 3.34 -11.70 -3.99
C ILE A 118 3.51 -10.92 -5.30
N LEU A 119 2.58 -10.04 -5.66
CA LEU A 119 2.63 -9.28 -6.92
C LEU A 119 3.71 -8.20 -6.95
N HIS A 120 4.35 -7.88 -5.83
CA HIS A 120 5.53 -7.03 -5.80
C HIS A 120 6.81 -7.75 -6.25
N LEU A 121 6.76 -9.09 -6.40
CA LEU A 121 7.84 -9.91 -6.96
C LEU A 121 9.21 -9.72 -6.28
N SER A 122 9.22 -9.26 -5.04
CA SER A 122 10.40 -9.05 -4.21
C SER A 122 10.27 -9.92 -2.98
N ILE A 123 11.04 -11.02 -2.94
CA ILE A 123 11.12 -11.91 -1.78
C ILE A 123 11.49 -11.13 -0.51
N PRO A 124 12.49 -10.22 -0.54
CA PRO A 124 12.82 -9.37 0.61
C PRO A 124 11.63 -8.54 1.12
N SER A 125 10.77 -8.08 0.21
CA SER A 125 9.65 -7.21 0.58
C SER A 125 8.41 -7.97 1.08
N LEU A 126 8.31 -9.27 0.81
CA LEU A 126 7.13 -10.08 1.15
C LEU A 126 6.66 -9.93 2.61
N PRO A 127 7.52 -10.00 3.64
CA PRO A 127 7.05 -9.99 5.03
C PRO A 127 6.36 -8.68 5.41
N HIS A 128 6.99 -7.54 5.10
CA HIS A 128 6.43 -6.24 5.44
C HIS A 128 5.26 -5.84 4.53
N LEU A 129 5.29 -6.23 3.25
CA LEU A 129 4.16 -6.02 2.34
C LEU A 129 2.93 -6.84 2.72
N LEU A 130 3.10 -8.05 3.24
CA LEU A 130 1.99 -8.84 3.78
C LEU A 130 1.41 -8.14 5.00
N ALA A 131 2.24 -7.65 5.91
CA ALA A 131 1.80 -6.92 7.11
C ALA A 131 1.04 -5.64 6.75
N LEU A 132 1.61 -4.77 5.90
CA LEU A 132 0.93 -3.60 5.35
C LEU A 132 -0.37 -4.00 4.65
N GLY A 133 -0.29 -5.08 3.87
CA GLY A 133 -1.39 -5.74 3.17
C GLY A 133 -2.62 -5.95 4.06
N LEU A 134 -2.38 -6.57 5.21
CA LEU A 134 -3.37 -6.90 6.23
C LEU A 134 -3.92 -5.67 6.94
N VAL A 135 -3.08 -4.67 7.24
CA VAL A 135 -3.53 -3.42 7.88
C VAL A 135 -4.48 -2.67 6.94
N LEU A 136 -4.09 -2.48 5.68
CA LEU A 136 -4.92 -1.81 4.67
C LEU A 136 -6.26 -2.52 4.45
N GLY A 137 -6.24 -3.84 4.30
CA GLY A 137 -7.46 -4.61 4.16
C GLY A 137 -8.35 -4.61 5.42
N TRP A 138 -7.76 -4.48 6.60
CA TRP A 138 -8.51 -4.31 7.85
C TRP A 138 -9.21 -2.95 7.90
N PHE A 139 -8.55 -1.86 7.49
CA PHE A 139 -9.19 -0.54 7.35
C PHE A 139 -10.38 -0.61 6.39
N ARG A 140 -10.22 -1.28 5.26
CA ARG A 140 -11.29 -1.53 4.30
C ARG A 140 -12.49 -2.23 4.92
N ASN A 141 -12.26 -3.25 5.75
CA ASN A 141 -13.33 -3.98 6.44
C ASN A 141 -14.02 -3.15 7.53
N ARG A 142 -13.26 -2.31 8.26
CA ARG A 142 -13.79 -1.51 9.38
C ARG A 142 -14.56 -0.28 8.94
N THR A 143 -14.10 0.39 7.89
CA THR A 143 -14.65 1.69 7.46
C THR A 143 -15.61 1.56 6.29
N ASN A 144 -15.62 0.39 5.63
CA ASN A 144 -16.21 0.17 4.32
C ASN A 144 -15.71 1.16 3.24
N SER A 145 -14.62 1.90 3.49
CA SER A 145 -14.07 2.94 2.62
C SER A 145 -12.66 2.58 2.16
N LEU A 146 -12.26 3.10 1.00
CA LEU A 146 -10.86 3.02 0.53
C LEU A 146 -10.01 4.18 1.06
N VAL A 147 -10.61 5.34 1.31
CA VAL A 147 -9.86 6.59 1.55
C VAL A 147 -8.93 6.49 2.78
N PRO A 148 -9.34 5.93 3.93
CA PRO A 148 -8.42 5.75 5.05
C PRO A 148 -7.23 4.83 4.74
N GLY A 149 -7.44 3.78 3.94
CA GLY A 149 -6.37 2.88 3.47
C GLY A 149 -5.42 3.59 2.51
N MET A 150 -5.96 4.35 1.54
CA MET A 150 -5.17 5.19 0.63
C MET A 150 -4.30 6.19 1.39
N PHE A 151 -4.85 6.83 2.42
CA PHE A 151 -4.11 7.78 3.24
C PHE A 151 -2.99 7.10 4.04
N LEU A 152 -3.26 5.93 4.66
CA LEU A 152 -2.24 5.12 5.34
C LEU A 152 -1.12 4.74 4.37
N HIS A 153 -1.46 4.18 3.20
CA HIS A 153 -0.51 3.72 2.20
C HIS A 153 0.35 4.88 1.68
N PHE A 154 -0.27 6.02 1.35
CA PHE A 154 0.47 7.23 0.96
C PHE A 154 1.45 7.66 2.05
N THR A 155 1.00 7.70 3.30
CA THR A 155 1.82 8.14 4.43
C THR A 155 2.98 7.18 4.68
N HIS A 156 2.74 5.87 4.62
CA HIS A 156 3.78 4.85 4.71
C HIS A 156 4.86 5.08 3.65
N ASN A 157 4.48 5.21 2.38
CA ASN A 157 5.44 5.37 1.29
C ASN A 157 6.14 6.73 1.36
N LEU A 158 5.46 7.77 1.84
CA LEU A 158 6.07 9.07 2.08
C LEU A 158 7.14 9.00 3.17
N LEU A 159 6.89 8.28 4.26
CA LEU A 159 7.91 8.06 5.30
C LEU A 159 9.14 7.33 4.74
N VAL A 160 8.96 6.35 3.86
CA VAL A 160 10.07 5.70 3.15
C VAL A 160 10.87 6.71 2.32
N ILE A 161 10.21 7.48 1.46
CA ILE A 161 10.89 8.49 0.62
C ILE A 161 11.60 9.58 1.45
N LEU A 162 10.99 10.02 2.55
CA LEU A 162 11.61 11.00 3.44
C LEU A 162 12.83 10.44 4.19
N HIS A 163 12.81 9.15 4.56
CA HIS A 163 13.99 8.47 5.10
C HIS A 163 15.11 8.42 4.06
N GLU A 164 14.80 7.99 2.82
CA GLU A 164 15.79 7.93 1.74
C GLU A 164 16.37 9.31 1.38
N ALA A 165 15.60 10.38 1.58
CA ALA A 165 16.05 11.76 1.42
C ALA A 165 16.93 12.27 2.59
N GLY A 166 17.04 11.51 3.67
CA GLY A 166 17.79 11.90 4.88
C GLY A 166 17.03 12.84 5.83
N GLU A 167 15.72 12.98 5.67
CA GLU A 167 14.87 13.90 6.46
C GLU A 167 14.35 13.27 7.76
N ILE A 168 14.43 11.95 7.90
CA ILE A 168 13.97 11.20 9.07
C ILE A 168 15.17 10.53 9.77
N PRO A 169 15.70 11.13 10.86
CA PRO A 169 16.93 10.65 11.51
C PRO A 169 16.70 9.64 12.66
N TRP A 170 15.45 9.27 12.98
CA TRP A 170 15.09 8.55 14.21
C TRP A 170 14.62 7.10 14.00
N VAL A 171 14.98 6.52 12.84
CA VAL A 171 15.03 5.07 12.64
C VAL A 171 16.36 4.84 11.95
#